data_AF-A0A9X4B431-F1
#
_entry.id   AF-A0A9X4B431-F1
#
_cell.length_a   1.000
_cell.length_b   1.000
_cell.length_c   1.000
_cell.angle_alpha   90.00
_cell.angle_beta   90.00
_cell.angle_gamma   90.00
#
_symmetry.space_group_name_H-M   'P 1'
#
loop_
_entity.id
_entity.type
_entity.pdbx_description
1 polymer ?
#
loop_
_entity_poly.entity_id
_entity_poly.type
_entity_poly.pdbx_seq_one_letter_code
_entity_poly.pdbx_strand_id
1 'polypeptide(L)' 'MFKDIREKKGFSTKYVADKLNIKINTLYKYEEFYSMPSAPILLKMQQIYKCTNEELLEAYKYARRIYDERKNKR' A
#
# COMPACT_ATOMS: atom_id res chain seq x y z
N MET A 1 -6.08 5.54 -2.33
CA MET A 1 -4.64 5.21 -2.21
C MET A 1 -4.42 4.31 -0.98
N PHE A 2 -3.30 3.57 -0.88
CA PHE A 2 -3.02 2.72 0.31
C PHE A 2 -2.95 3.56 1.60
N LYS A 3 -2.42 4.77 1.50
CA LYS A 3 -2.38 5.76 2.57
C LYS A 3 -3.78 6.11 3.09
N ASP A 4 -4.72 6.41 2.18
CA ASP A 4 -6.10 6.75 2.56
C ASP A 4 -6.79 5.61 3.30
N ILE A 5 -6.58 4.36 2.87
CA ILE A 5 -7.15 3.18 3.55
C ILE A 5 -6.60 3.09 4.97
N ARG A 6 -5.29 3.32 5.15
CA ARG A 6 -4.64 3.33 6.46
C ARG A 6 -5.18 4.44 7.36
N GLU A 7 -5.29 5.65 6.83
CA GLU A 7 -5.74 6.85 7.56
C GLU A 7 -7.22 6.76 7.94
N LYS A 8 -8.08 6.23 7.06
CA LYS A 8 -9.49 5.93 7.38
C LYS A 8 -9.65 5.00 8.58
N LYS A 9 -8.67 4.14 8.85
CA LYS A 9 -8.66 3.21 9.98
C LYS A 9 -7.92 3.76 11.20
N GLY A 10 -7.39 4.98 11.13
CA GLY A 10 -6.65 5.61 12.22
C GLY A 10 -5.30 4.96 12.52
N PHE A 11 -4.74 4.18 11.58
CA PHE A 11 -3.49 3.48 11.80
C PHE A 11 -2.26 4.33 11.46
N SER A 12 -1.24 4.27 12.29
CA SER A 12 0.06 4.88 11.98
C SER A 12 0.84 4.02 10.99
N THR A 13 1.70 4.66 10.18
CA THR A 13 2.59 3.94 9.24
C THR A 13 3.48 2.95 9.99
N LYS A 14 3.99 3.32 11.17
CA LYS A 14 4.78 2.43 12.03
C LYS A 14 4.00 1.19 12.44
N TYR A 15 2.79 1.37 12.96
CA TYR A 15 1.94 0.25 13.38
C TYR A 15 1.71 -0.77 12.26
N VAL A 16 1.42 -0.29 11.05
CA VAL A 16 1.16 -1.17 9.91
C VAL A 16 2.43 -1.85 9.41
N ALA A 17 3.55 -1.12 9.35
CA ALA A 17 4.83 -1.68 8.93
C ALA A 17 5.27 -2.80 9.88
N ASP A 18 5.10 -2.60 11.19
CA ASP A 18 5.38 -3.61 12.22
C ASP A 18 4.48 -4.83 12.05
N LYS A 19 3.17 -4.65 11.79
CA LYS A 19 2.23 -5.76 11.52
C LYS A 19 2.53 -6.51 10.22
N LEU A 20 3.02 -5.83 9.19
CA LEU A 20 3.43 -6.43 7.93
C LEU A 20 4.80 -7.11 8.00
N ASN A 21 5.55 -6.90 9.09
CA ASN A 21 6.95 -7.29 9.26
C ASN A 21 7.84 -6.73 8.13
N ILE A 22 7.67 -5.45 7.81
CA ILE A 22 8.48 -4.72 6.82
C ILE A 22 9.05 -3.45 7.44
N LYS A 23 10.11 -2.91 6.84
CA LYS A 23 10.63 -1.61 7.25
C LYS A 23 9.59 -0.52 6.97
N ILE A 24 9.49 0.46 7.86
CA ILE A 24 8.64 1.66 7.69
C ILE A 24 8.87 2.32 6.32
N ASN A 25 10.13 2.46 5.91
CA ASN A 25 10.50 3.01 4.59
C ASN A 25 9.94 2.20 3.42
N THR A 26 9.78 0.88 3.57
CA THR A 26 9.16 0.03 2.55
C THR A 26 7.68 0.35 2.42
N LEU A 27 6.97 0.53 3.54
CA LEU A 27 5.56 0.93 3.51
C LEU A 27 5.39 2.33 2.89
N TYR A 28 6.26 3.29 3.24
CA TYR A 28 6.26 4.60 2.58
C TYR A 28 6.45 4.50 1.07
N LYS A 29 7.34 3.63 0.59
CA LYS A 29 7.52 3.42 -0.86
C LYS A 29 6.27 2.86 -1.54
N TYR A 30 5.48 2.05 -0.84
CA TYR A 30 4.18 1.57 -1.35
C TYR A 30 3.13 2.68 -1.37
N GLU A 31 3.06 3.48 -0.31
CA GLU A 31 2.13 4.60 -0.20
C GLU A 31 2.43 5.72 -1.21
N GLU A 32 3.71 5.95 -1.51
CA GLU A 32 4.20 6.98 -2.42
C GLU A 32 4.46 6.46 -3.84
N PHE A 33 4.04 5.22 -4.16
CA PHE A 33 4.13 4.64 -5.52
C PHE A 33 5.56 4.50 -6.08
N TYR A 34 6.56 4.43 -5.22
CA TYR A 34 7.96 4.16 -5.61
C TYR A 34 8.22 2.66 -5.77
N SER A 35 7.40 1.82 -5.14
CA SER A 35 7.50 0.37 -5.23
C SER A 35 6.09 -0.23 -5.18
N MET A 36 5.93 -1.39 -5.78
CA MET A 36 4.66 -2.13 -5.74
C MET A 36 4.73 -3.22 -4.67
N PRO A 37 3.70 -3.35 -3.82
CA PRO A 37 3.60 -4.48 -2.90
C PRO A 37 3.40 -5.78 -3.69
N SER A 38 3.96 -6.87 -3.18
CA SER A 38 3.74 -8.22 -3.70
C SER A 38 2.38 -8.77 -3.27
N ALA A 39 1.88 -9.81 -3.94
CA ALA A 39 0.61 -10.44 -3.59
C ALA A 39 0.50 -10.87 -2.10
N PRO A 40 1.52 -11.47 -1.47
CA PRO A 40 1.48 -11.77 -0.03
C PRO A 40 1.34 -10.54 0.86
N ILE A 41 1.98 -9.42 0.49
CA ILE A 41 1.88 -8.16 1.25
C ILE A 41 0.48 -7.57 1.10
N LEU A 42 -0.10 -7.60 -0.10
CA LEU A 42 -1.47 -7.14 -0.35
C LEU A 42 -2.49 -7.90 0.50
N LEU A 43 -2.39 -9.23 0.57
CA LEU A 43 -3.28 -10.04 1.40
C LEU A 43 -3.17 -9.67 2.89
N LYS A 44 -1.94 -9.43 3.38
CA LYS A 44 -1.76 -8.97 4.77
C LYS A 44 -2.29 -7.55 4.98
N MET A 45 -2.09 -6.64 4.03
CA MET A 45 -2.65 -5.28 4.09
C MET A 45 -4.18 -5.33 4.17
N GLN A 46 -4.81 -6.20 3.38
CA GLN A 46 -6.24 -6.43 3.44
C GLN A 46 -6.72 -6.82 4.84
N GLN A 47 -6.03 -7.80 5.45
CA GLN A 47 -6.36 -8.30 6.78
C GLN A 47 -6.17 -7.23 7.86
N ILE A 48 -5.09 -6.45 7.80
CA ILE A 48 -4.79 -5.39 8.77
C ILE A 48 -5.80 -4.26 8.63
N TYR A 49 -6.05 -3.80 7.41
CA TYR A 49 -6.93 -2.66 7.15
C TYR A 49 -8.41 -3.01 7.28
N LYS A 50 -8.78 -4.29 7.25
CA LYS A 50 -10.19 -4.72 7.24
C LYS A 50 -10.98 -3.95 6.18
N CYS A 51 -10.42 -3.88 4.97
CA CYS A 51 -11.00 -3.23 3.80
C CYS A 51 -11.58 -4.28 2.85
N THR A 52 -12.46 -3.87 1.95
CA THR A 52 -13.01 -4.79 0.94
C THR A 52 -11.95 -5.10 -0.12
N ASN A 53 -12.13 -6.23 -0.82
CA ASN A 53 -11.29 -6.57 -1.98
C ASN A 53 -11.27 -5.44 -3.02
N GLU A 54 -12.43 -4.80 -3.23
CA GLU A 54 -12.60 -3.72 -4.20
C GLU A 54 -11.80 -2.47 -3.82
N GLU A 55 -11.88 -2.04 -2.56
CA GLU A 55 -11.13 -0.88 -2.06
C GLU A 55 -9.61 -1.08 -2.20
N LEU A 56 -9.12 -2.28 -1.87
CA LEU A 56 -7.72 -2.62 -1.98
C LEU A 56 -7.26 -2.70 -3.44
N LEU A 57 -8.09 -3.31 -4.30
CA LEU A 57 -7.78 -3.47 -5.71
C LEU A 57 -7.75 -2.12 -6.43
N GLU A 58 -8.67 -1.22 -6.10
CA GLU A 58 -8.69 0.14 -6.65
C GLU A 58 -7.44 0.92 -6.24
N ALA A 59 -7.05 0.83 -4.95
CA ALA A 59 -5.80 1.42 -4.48
C ALA A 59 -4.56 0.84 -5.18
N TYR A 60 -4.56 -0.48 -5.44
CA TYR A 60 -3.48 -1.14 -6.18
C TYR A 60 -3.41 -0.70 -7.64
N LYS A 61 -4.54 -0.64 -8.35
CA LYS A 61 -4.60 -0.16 -9.74
C LYS A 61 -4.11 1.27 -9.87
N TYR A 62 -4.55 2.14 -8.96
CA TYR A 62 -4.08 3.52 -8.90
C TYR A 62 -2.56 3.59 -8.69
N ALA A 63 -2.04 2.88 -7.67
CA ALA A 63 -0.61 2.83 -7.39
C ALA A 63 0.21 2.31 -8.58
N ARG A 64 -0.30 1.27 -9.26
CA ARG A 64 0.36 0.65 -10.41
C ARG A 64 0.46 1.63 -11.58
N ARG A 65 -0.62 2.36 -11.86
CA ARG A 65 -0.64 3.38 -12.92
C ARG A 65 0.45 4.45 -12.68
N ILE A 66 0.51 5.02 -11.49
CA ILE A 66 1.51 6.05 -11.16
C ILE A 66 2.93 5.49 -11.20
N TYR A 67 3.13 4.26 -10.71
CA TYR A 67 4.42 3.59 -10.76
C TYR A 67 4.91 3.39 -12.21
N ASP A 68 4.04 2.89 -13.09
CA ASP A 68 4.36 2.66 -14.50
C ASP A 68 4.59 3.99 -15.24
N GLU A 69 3.80 5.04 -14.97
CA GLU A 69 4.02 6.40 -15.51
C GLU A 69 5.38 6.99 -15.12
N ARG A 70 5.81 6.81 -13.87
CA ARG A 70 7.13 7.26 -13.40
C ARG A 70 8.27 6.44 -13.98
N LYS A 71 8.05 5.14 -14.16
CA LYS A 71 9.04 4.24 -14.77
C LYS A 71 9.26 4.57 -16.25
N ASN A 72 8.20 4.89 -16.98
CA ASN A 72 8.28 5.21 -18.41
C ASN A 72 8.90 6.59 -18.71
N LYS A 73 8.99 7.46 -17.70
CA LYS A 73 9.66 8.77 -17.79
C LYS A 73 11.16 8.74 -17.47
N ARG A 74 11.69 7.58 -17.07
CA ARG A 74 13.11 7.34 -16.81
C ARG A 74 13.75 6.61 -17.98
#